data_AF-A0A7L9BRV8-F1
#
_entry.id   AF-A0A7L9BRV8-F1
#
_cell.length_a   1.000
_cell.length_b   1.000
_cell.length_c   1.000
_cell.angle_alpha   90.00
_cell.angle_beta   90.00
_cell.angle_gamma   90.00
#
_symmetry.space_group_name_H-M   'P 1'
#
loop_
_entity.id
_entity.type
_entity.pdbx_description
1 polymer ?
#
loop_
_entity_poly.entity_id
_entity_poly.type
_entity_poly.pdbx_seq_one_letter_code
_entity_poly.pdbx_strand_id
1 'polypeptide(L)'
;MRMIARLCTMIGCAAALLASSTLALAVDRVTLKSGKTIEGEIVREVDGIVWLKTATGTEMYTTAEYSKVERGVDRPAGDPSAARPASPSVAPAETVARRAGVPRAAVITLEEMVGIYMTAKVLEDAIPALEEEKVDIVVLKIKSGGGLLLEIQRLSDVIHLKYKPRFRTVAWIESAISAAAMTAHCVEEIYFMPQGNYGACTGYSGPLNAMKGPGLEQVLFQMEKISARGGYPKEIMRAMQISSDEEECKVLGIAPPTGALSATIDETTGEVRWYQDNTSGDYVLNPKGGVRVLTFNALDAERFKFSKGTAGTLDELARKMGLTEVEWVGRKDPKYFYPVSKAEEITLKFREAVKRDQENLQRYFRNYQANIAMARQAQDEQERGKWVNLARRELENIRRMVRNNPNIALLSMNMLPEDFDEWYEQQEKLLRDLLRNGGR
;
A
#
# COMPACT_ATOMS: atom_id res chain seq x y z
N MET A 1 31.87 21.13 -69.97
CA MET A 1 32.52 22.15 -69.12
C MET A 1 32.65 21.55 -67.71
N ARG A 2 33.78 21.58 -66.97
CA ARG A 2 34.76 22.63 -66.62
C ARG A 2 34.19 23.76 -65.75
N MET A 3 34.62 23.79 -64.47
CA MET A 3 34.78 24.94 -63.55
C MET A 3 33.52 25.81 -63.29
N ILE A 4 33.29 26.45 -62.14
CA ILE A 4 34.16 27.12 -61.13
C ILE A 4 33.58 26.79 -59.73
N ALA A 5 34.28 26.48 -58.63
CA ALA A 5 35.70 26.49 -58.22
C ALA A 5 36.30 27.80 -57.64
N ARG A 6 36.17 27.95 -56.31
CA ARG A 6 37.02 28.71 -55.34
C ARG A 6 36.81 30.23 -55.11
N LEU A 7 36.43 30.55 -53.87
CA LEU A 7 37.09 31.46 -52.90
C LEU A 7 36.54 31.03 -51.51
N CYS A 8 37.23 30.85 -50.36
CA CYS A 8 38.48 31.38 -49.79
C CYS A 8 38.42 32.90 -49.52
N THR A 9 38.72 33.49 -48.35
CA THR A 9 39.10 33.05 -46.97
C THR A 9 38.99 34.32 -46.04
N MET A 10 39.21 34.40 -44.72
CA MET A 10 39.79 33.55 -43.66
C MET A 10 39.34 34.07 -42.25
N ILE A 11 39.43 33.23 -41.20
CA ILE A 11 39.63 33.56 -39.76
C ILE A 11 38.59 34.41 -38.99
N GLY A 12 38.25 33.98 -37.77
CA GLY A 12 37.57 34.79 -36.74
C GLY A 12 37.24 33.98 -35.48
N CYS A 13 38.10 34.03 -34.46
CA CYS A 13 37.93 33.23 -33.23
C CYS A 13 36.92 33.85 -32.25
N ALA A 14 35.87 33.10 -31.87
CA ALA A 14 34.98 33.46 -30.77
C ALA A 14 34.38 32.22 -30.08
N ALA A 15 35.20 31.49 -29.30
CA ALA A 15 34.71 30.45 -28.39
C ALA A 15 34.06 31.09 -27.14
N ALA A 16 32.88 31.69 -27.32
CA ALA A 16 32.10 32.26 -26.23
C ALA A 16 31.49 31.16 -25.36
N LEU A 17 31.63 31.27 -24.03
CA LEU A 17 31.08 30.28 -23.10
C LEU A 17 29.55 30.35 -23.10
N LEU A 18 28.90 29.33 -23.65
CA LEU A 18 27.55 28.96 -23.23
C LEU A 18 27.64 28.32 -21.84
N ALA A 19 27.80 29.17 -20.82
CA ALA A 19 27.65 28.78 -19.44
C ALA A 19 26.21 28.29 -19.24
N SER A 20 26.05 26.98 -19.08
CA SER A 20 24.76 26.36 -18.76
C SER A 20 24.36 26.78 -17.35
N SER A 21 23.61 27.87 -17.24
CA SER A 21 22.98 28.32 -16.01
C SER A 21 21.94 27.30 -15.58
N THR A 22 22.38 26.32 -14.78
CA THR A 22 21.48 25.50 -13.97
C THR A 22 20.71 26.43 -13.05
N LEU A 23 19.49 26.78 -13.42
CA LEU A 23 18.54 27.43 -12.53
C LEU A 23 18.47 26.57 -11.27
N ALA A 24 18.95 27.11 -10.16
CA ALA A 24 18.72 26.51 -8.85
C ALA A 24 17.21 26.53 -8.63
N LEU A 25 16.55 25.39 -8.82
CA LEU A 25 15.15 25.24 -8.51
C LEU A 25 15.00 25.50 -7.02
N ALA A 26 14.38 26.63 -6.69
CA ALA A 26 14.21 27.08 -5.32
C ALA A 26 13.37 26.05 -4.57
N VAL A 27 13.81 25.66 -3.37
CA VAL A 27 13.25 24.50 -2.66
C VAL A 27 12.50 24.98 -1.42
N ASP A 28 11.31 24.43 -1.19
CA ASP A 28 10.56 24.72 0.02
C ASP A 28 11.14 23.96 1.21
N ARG A 29 11.11 24.59 2.38
CA ARG A 29 11.58 24.02 3.65
C ARG A 29 10.45 23.99 4.68
N VAL A 30 10.25 22.83 5.30
CA VAL A 30 9.44 22.68 6.51
C VAL A 30 10.38 22.41 7.67
N THR A 31 10.40 23.30 8.65
CA THR A 31 11.16 23.12 9.90
C THR A 31 10.22 22.61 10.98
N LEU A 32 10.48 21.38 11.45
CA LEU A 32 9.72 20.74 12.50
C LEU A 32 9.97 21.38 13.87
N LYS A 33 9.04 21.21 14.82
CA LYS A 33 9.22 21.66 16.22
C LYS A 33 10.32 20.89 16.96
N SER A 34 10.75 19.75 16.42
CA SER A 34 11.95 19.02 16.83
C SER A 34 13.26 19.65 16.34
N GLY A 35 13.22 20.75 15.57
CA GLY A 35 14.39 21.40 14.98
C GLY A 35 14.89 20.77 13.68
N LYS A 36 14.33 19.62 13.25
CA LYS A 36 14.63 19.00 11.96
C LYS A 36 13.99 19.83 10.82
N THR A 37 14.80 20.38 9.94
CA THR A 37 14.34 20.93 8.66
C THR A 37 14.33 19.86 7.57
N ILE A 38 13.31 19.89 6.71
CA ILE A 38 13.10 18.97 5.60
C ILE A 38 12.87 19.80 4.34
N GLU A 39 13.60 19.48 3.26
CA GLU A 39 13.55 20.18 1.97
C GLU A 39 12.70 19.40 0.96
N GLY A 40 11.90 20.10 0.15
CA GLY A 40 11.09 19.51 -0.92
C GLY A 40 10.27 20.54 -1.69
N GLU A 41 9.20 20.07 -2.33
CA GLU A 41 8.21 20.89 -3.05
C GLU A 41 6.88 20.82 -2.32
N ILE A 42 6.28 21.96 -1.94
CA ILE A 42 4.96 21.99 -1.30
C ILE A 42 3.88 21.81 -2.37
N VAL A 43 3.36 20.59 -2.48
CA VAL A 43 2.39 20.21 -3.52
C VAL A 43 0.93 20.48 -3.13
N ARG A 44 0.66 20.68 -1.83
CA ARG A 44 -0.66 21.05 -1.30
C ARG A 44 -0.50 21.73 0.07
N GLU A 45 -1.34 22.71 0.37
CA GLU A 45 -1.47 23.33 1.69
C GLU A 45 -2.95 23.61 1.95
N VAL A 46 -3.47 23.16 3.11
CA VAL A 46 -4.88 23.34 3.53
C VAL A 46 -4.91 23.49 5.04
N ASP A 47 -5.53 24.55 5.57
CA ASP A 47 -5.69 24.83 7.01
C ASP A 47 -4.39 24.75 7.84
N GLY A 48 -3.24 25.08 7.24
CA GLY A 48 -1.92 24.95 7.88
C GLY A 48 -1.40 23.51 7.99
N ILE A 49 -1.97 22.57 7.23
CA ILE A 49 -1.38 21.27 6.96
C ILE A 49 -0.65 21.37 5.61
N VAL A 50 0.61 20.95 5.58
CA VAL A 50 1.53 21.09 4.45
C VAL A 50 1.92 19.70 3.94
N TRP A 51 1.78 19.48 2.63
CA TRP A 51 2.23 18.25 1.97
C TRP A 51 3.51 18.53 1.20
N LEU A 52 4.64 18.00 1.71
CA LEU A 52 5.97 18.21 1.16
C LEU A 52 6.42 16.99 0.36
N LYS A 53 6.70 17.19 -0.92
CA LYS A 53 7.23 16.18 -1.85
C LYS A 53 8.76 16.22 -1.81
N THR A 54 9.35 15.18 -1.23
CA THR A 54 10.80 14.97 -1.11
C THR A 54 11.28 13.89 -2.09
N ALA A 55 12.58 13.58 -2.09
CA ALA A 55 13.12 12.48 -2.89
C ALA A 55 12.64 11.07 -2.45
N THR A 56 12.10 10.91 -1.23
CA THR A 56 11.54 9.64 -0.73
C THR A 56 10.03 9.52 -0.93
N GLY A 57 9.34 10.62 -1.25
CA GLY A 57 7.90 10.65 -1.51
C GLY A 57 7.24 11.92 -0.97
N THR A 58 5.90 11.96 -0.97
CA THR A 58 5.16 13.05 -0.31
C THR A 58 4.84 12.67 1.13
N GLU A 59 5.35 13.48 2.06
CA GLU A 59 5.05 13.46 3.49
C GLU A 59 4.06 14.61 3.83
N MET A 60 3.41 14.53 4.99
CA MET A 60 2.44 15.51 5.47
C MET A 60 2.87 15.99 6.85
N TYR A 61 2.82 17.30 7.10
CA TYR A 61 3.09 17.90 8.40
C TYR A 61 1.97 18.86 8.79
N THR A 62 1.43 18.70 9.99
CA THR A 62 0.40 19.57 10.56
C THR A 62 1.00 20.77 11.30
N THR A 63 0.18 21.78 11.59
CA THR A 63 0.51 22.88 12.52
C THR A 63 0.95 22.41 13.92
N ALA A 64 0.64 21.16 14.30
CA ALA A 64 1.12 20.56 15.53
C ALA A 64 2.61 20.16 15.45
N GLU A 65 3.10 19.79 14.27
CA GLU A 65 4.41 19.19 14.05
C GLU A 65 5.48 20.20 13.57
N TYR A 66 5.10 21.23 12.81
CA TYR A 66 6.05 22.23 12.29
C TYR A 66 6.04 23.57 13.02
N SER A 67 7.21 24.23 13.04
CA SER A 67 7.44 25.55 13.64
C SER A 67 7.54 26.66 12.59
N LYS A 68 8.05 26.34 11.40
CA LYS A 68 8.22 27.29 10.28
C LYS A 68 8.08 26.60 8.94
N VAL A 69 7.49 27.29 7.97
CA VAL A 69 7.53 26.94 6.55
C VAL A 69 8.19 28.11 5.82
N GLU A 70 9.11 27.79 4.92
CA GLU A 70 9.87 28.76 4.12
C GLU A 70 9.75 28.33 2.66
N ARG A 71 9.17 29.18 1.80
CA ARG A 71 8.95 28.82 0.39
C ARG A 71 10.06 29.35 -0.51
N GLY A 72 10.42 28.58 -1.53
CA GLY A 72 11.39 28.98 -2.55
C GLY A 72 12.73 29.44 -1.98
N VAL A 73 13.32 28.68 -1.05
CA VAL A 73 14.62 29.01 -0.46
C VAL A 73 15.74 28.66 -1.43
N ASP A 74 16.66 29.61 -1.66
CA ASP A 74 17.87 29.37 -2.44
C ASP A 74 18.71 28.24 -1.81
N ARG A 75 18.98 27.20 -2.60
CA ARG A 75 19.69 26.03 -2.13
C ARG A 75 21.19 26.33 -2.02
N PRO A 76 21.80 26.31 -0.81
CA PRO A 76 23.26 26.39 -0.71
C PRO A 76 23.89 25.17 -1.38
N ALA A 77 24.94 25.39 -2.18
CA ALA A 77 25.62 24.31 -2.87
C ALA A 77 26.26 23.33 -1.87
N GLY A 78 25.92 22.04 -1.97
CA GLY A 78 26.42 20.98 -1.09
C GLY A 78 26.66 19.69 -1.87
N ASP A 79 27.65 18.93 -1.44
CA ASP A 79 28.21 17.78 -2.17
C ASP A 79 27.24 16.60 -2.39
N PRO A 80 27.45 15.81 -3.46
CA PRO A 80 26.67 14.59 -3.70
C PRO A 80 26.95 13.51 -2.65
N SER A 81 25.88 13.01 -2.02
CA SER A 81 25.97 11.99 -0.96
C SER A 81 26.27 10.58 -1.51
N ALA A 82 26.72 9.69 -0.60
CA ALA A 82 27.44 8.47 -0.93
C ALA A 82 26.61 7.33 -1.54
N ALA A 83 27.29 6.47 -2.30
CA ALA A 83 26.73 5.25 -2.89
C ALA A 83 26.39 4.19 -1.83
N ARG A 84 25.33 3.42 -2.09
CA ARG A 84 24.81 2.35 -1.22
C ARG A 84 25.49 1.00 -1.53
N PRO A 85 25.98 0.24 -0.54
CA PRO A 85 26.63 -1.05 -0.79
C PRO A 85 25.65 -2.13 -1.26
N ALA A 86 26.15 -3.07 -2.07
CA ALA A 86 25.36 -4.19 -2.62
C ALA A 86 25.21 -5.35 -1.61
N SER A 87 24.09 -6.05 -1.69
CA SER A 87 23.83 -7.28 -0.92
C SER A 87 24.51 -8.51 -1.53
N PRO A 88 24.90 -9.52 -0.73
CA PRO A 88 25.59 -10.71 -1.22
C PRO A 88 24.68 -11.65 -2.02
N SER A 89 25.28 -12.37 -2.98
CA SER A 89 24.58 -13.35 -3.83
C SER A 89 24.27 -14.65 -3.08
N VAL A 90 23.09 -15.22 -3.32
CA VAL A 90 22.68 -16.55 -2.84
C VAL A 90 22.93 -17.58 -3.94
N ALA A 91 23.34 -18.80 -3.57
CA ALA A 91 23.67 -19.86 -4.51
C ALA A 91 22.43 -20.40 -5.27
N PRO A 92 22.59 -20.97 -6.48
CA PRO A 92 21.45 -21.40 -7.30
C PRO A 92 20.76 -22.65 -6.73
N ALA A 93 19.45 -22.57 -6.52
CA ALA A 93 18.58 -23.74 -6.40
C ALA A 93 18.40 -24.44 -7.77
N GLU A 94 17.97 -25.70 -7.78
CA GLU A 94 17.73 -26.44 -9.03
C GLU A 94 16.66 -25.75 -9.88
N THR A 95 17.04 -25.24 -11.06
CA THR A 95 16.14 -24.45 -11.89
C THR A 95 15.30 -25.34 -12.80
N VAL A 96 13.98 -25.36 -12.57
CA VAL A 96 13.00 -25.88 -13.54
C VAL A 96 13.25 -25.21 -14.90
N ALA A 97 13.37 -26.01 -15.95
CA ALA A 97 13.77 -25.54 -17.27
C ALA A 97 12.70 -24.61 -17.86
N ARG A 98 13.01 -23.31 -17.93
CA ARG A 98 12.12 -22.28 -18.50
C ARG A 98 11.88 -22.56 -19.99
N ARG A 99 10.61 -22.66 -20.40
CA ARG A 99 10.23 -22.69 -21.81
C ARG A 99 10.59 -21.34 -22.46
N ALA A 100 11.41 -21.37 -23.51
CA ALA A 100 11.84 -20.15 -24.20
C ALA A 100 10.65 -19.41 -24.82
N GLY A 101 10.60 -18.08 -24.69
CA GLY A 101 9.51 -17.24 -25.22
C GLY A 101 8.20 -17.26 -24.42
N VAL A 102 7.98 -18.23 -23.52
CA VAL A 102 6.76 -18.30 -22.70
C VAL A 102 6.91 -17.48 -21.42
N PRO A 103 5.97 -16.56 -21.10
CA PRO A 103 5.96 -15.84 -19.83
C PRO A 103 5.49 -16.74 -18.68
N ARG A 104 6.14 -16.60 -17.53
CA ARG A 104 5.83 -17.30 -16.27
C ARG A 104 4.97 -16.40 -15.40
N ALA A 105 3.79 -16.85 -15.02
CA ALA A 105 2.83 -16.09 -14.23
C ALA A 105 2.53 -16.78 -12.90
N ALA A 106 2.55 -16.04 -11.79
CA ALA A 106 2.13 -16.54 -10.49
C ALA A 106 0.88 -15.80 -10.00
N VAL A 107 -0.05 -16.53 -9.42
CA VAL A 107 -1.13 -15.94 -8.61
C VAL A 107 -0.60 -15.72 -7.20
N ILE A 108 -0.91 -14.55 -6.62
CA ILE A 108 -0.85 -14.29 -5.18
C ILE A 108 -2.24 -13.83 -4.77
N THR A 109 -2.79 -14.43 -3.71
CA THR A 109 -4.13 -14.06 -3.23
C THR A 109 -4.08 -13.08 -2.06
N LEU A 110 -4.86 -12.02 -2.18
CA LEU A 110 -5.03 -10.93 -1.24
C LEU A 110 -6.46 -10.96 -0.72
N GLU A 111 -6.66 -11.74 0.35
CA GLU A 111 -7.99 -12.11 0.86
C GLU A 111 -8.17 -11.77 2.33
N GLU A 112 -9.44 -11.72 2.77
CA GLU A 112 -9.85 -11.34 4.13
C GLU A 112 -9.42 -9.89 4.50
N MET A 113 -9.49 -9.50 5.78
CA MET A 113 -9.37 -8.09 6.17
C MET A 113 -7.96 -7.49 5.93
N VAL A 114 -7.93 -6.34 5.24
CA VAL A 114 -6.73 -5.52 5.01
C VAL A 114 -6.12 -5.07 6.34
N GLY A 115 -4.81 -5.20 6.48
CA GLY A 115 -4.07 -4.94 7.71
C GLY A 115 -3.99 -6.15 8.66
N ILE A 116 -4.85 -7.16 8.51
CA ILE A 116 -4.75 -8.42 9.28
C ILE A 116 -4.26 -9.58 8.41
N TYR A 117 -4.98 -9.90 7.34
CA TYR A 117 -4.73 -11.06 6.47
C TYR A 117 -4.10 -10.69 5.12
N MET A 118 -4.29 -9.43 4.73
CA MET A 118 -3.71 -8.80 3.54
C MET A 118 -2.84 -7.62 4.03
N THR A 119 -1.51 -7.81 4.03
CA THR A 119 -0.54 -6.84 4.56
C THR A 119 0.59 -6.56 3.57
N ALA A 120 1.21 -5.38 3.68
CA ALA A 120 2.36 -5.02 2.87
C ALA A 120 3.57 -5.92 3.17
N LYS A 121 3.73 -6.33 4.43
CA LYS A 121 4.82 -7.21 4.87
C LYS A 121 4.77 -8.57 4.15
N VAL A 122 3.64 -9.29 4.18
CA VAL A 122 3.58 -10.62 3.57
C VAL A 122 3.76 -10.56 2.05
N LEU A 123 3.30 -9.46 1.43
CA LEU A 123 3.50 -9.22 0.01
C LEU A 123 4.98 -8.94 -0.33
N GLU A 124 5.70 -8.22 0.52
CA GLU A 124 7.15 -8.01 0.37
C GLU A 124 7.96 -9.28 0.65
N ASP A 125 7.61 -10.04 1.70
CA ASP A 125 8.25 -11.33 2.05
C ASP A 125 8.15 -12.37 0.91
N ALA A 126 7.15 -12.23 0.01
CA ALA A 126 6.93 -13.11 -1.13
C ALA A 126 7.81 -12.78 -2.37
N ILE A 127 8.42 -11.59 -2.44
CA ILE A 127 9.21 -11.16 -3.63
C ILE A 127 10.39 -12.11 -3.92
N PRO A 128 11.22 -12.55 -2.95
CA PRO A 128 12.34 -13.45 -3.24
C PRO A 128 11.91 -14.79 -3.81
N ALA A 129 10.72 -15.28 -3.45
CA ALA A 129 10.17 -16.52 -4.01
C ALA A 129 9.74 -16.36 -5.47
N LEU A 130 9.15 -15.21 -5.84
CA LEU A 130 8.84 -14.88 -7.24
C LEU A 130 10.10 -14.75 -8.10
N GLU A 131 11.16 -14.13 -7.55
CA GLU A 131 12.46 -14.00 -8.20
C GLU A 131 13.13 -15.40 -8.38
N GLU A 132 13.08 -16.26 -7.36
CA GLU A 132 13.59 -17.65 -7.42
C GLU A 132 12.82 -18.51 -8.45
N GLU A 133 11.48 -18.43 -8.46
CA GLU A 133 10.63 -19.15 -9.42
C GLU A 133 10.63 -18.51 -10.82
N LYS A 134 11.40 -17.42 -11.03
CA LYS A 134 11.56 -16.68 -12.29
C LYS A 134 10.23 -16.23 -12.88
N VAL A 135 9.38 -15.64 -12.05
CA VAL A 135 8.07 -15.10 -12.46
C VAL A 135 8.27 -13.80 -13.23
N ASP A 136 7.61 -13.66 -14.39
CA ASP A 136 7.58 -12.42 -15.18
C ASP A 136 6.30 -11.60 -14.87
N ILE A 137 5.21 -12.26 -14.46
CA ILE A 137 3.88 -11.68 -14.26
C ILE A 137 3.29 -12.09 -12.90
N VAL A 138 2.84 -11.12 -12.10
CA VAL A 138 2.13 -11.36 -10.84
C VAL A 138 0.66 -11.00 -10.98
N VAL A 139 -0.23 -11.96 -10.76
CA VAL A 139 -1.67 -11.76 -10.64
C VAL A 139 -2.05 -11.67 -9.16
N LEU A 140 -2.34 -10.45 -8.70
CA LEU A 140 -2.90 -10.18 -7.38
C LEU A 140 -4.42 -10.46 -7.44
N LYS A 141 -4.85 -11.66 -7.03
CA LYS A 141 -6.28 -11.99 -6.92
C LYS A 141 -6.83 -11.41 -5.62
N ILE A 142 -7.81 -10.51 -5.69
CA ILE A 142 -8.31 -9.74 -4.54
C ILE A 142 -9.72 -10.18 -4.16
N LYS A 143 -9.89 -10.54 -2.87
CA LYS A 143 -11.17 -10.97 -2.27
C LYS A 143 -11.28 -10.43 -0.84
N SER A 144 -11.58 -9.14 -0.71
CA SER A 144 -11.61 -8.46 0.59
C SER A 144 -12.67 -7.36 0.67
N GLY A 145 -13.30 -7.27 1.83
CA GLY A 145 -14.24 -6.22 2.21
C GLY A 145 -13.58 -4.90 2.66
N GLY A 146 -12.24 -4.86 2.71
CA GLY A 146 -11.47 -3.72 3.21
C GLY A 146 -10.81 -4.00 4.56
N GLY A 147 -10.58 -2.96 5.36
CA GLY A 147 -9.82 -3.04 6.61
C GLY A 147 -9.05 -1.75 6.93
N LEU A 148 -7.84 -1.87 7.47
CA LEU A 148 -7.12 -0.75 8.07
C LEU A 148 -6.57 0.26 7.05
N LEU A 149 -6.98 1.52 7.16
CA LEU A 149 -6.50 2.62 6.30
C LEU A 149 -4.96 2.80 6.34
N LEU A 150 -4.36 2.59 7.52
CA LEU A 150 -2.91 2.68 7.74
C LEU A 150 -2.09 1.70 6.87
N GLU A 151 -2.67 0.58 6.46
CA GLU A 151 -1.96 -0.43 5.66
C GLU A 151 -1.99 -0.10 4.17
N ILE A 152 -2.95 0.71 3.70
CA ILE A 152 -3.17 0.99 2.28
C ILE A 152 -1.95 1.71 1.66
N GLN A 153 -1.38 2.69 2.36
CA GLN A 153 -0.18 3.39 1.89
C GLN A 153 0.99 2.41 1.74
N ARG A 154 1.21 1.57 2.75
CA ARG A 154 2.27 0.52 2.75
C ARG A 154 2.07 -0.48 1.60
N LEU A 155 0.84 -0.98 1.40
CA LEU A 155 0.48 -1.89 0.33
C LEU A 155 0.69 -1.25 -1.05
N SER A 156 0.23 -0.01 -1.22
CA SER A 156 0.46 0.75 -2.45
C SER A 156 1.94 1.01 -2.71
N ASP A 157 2.75 1.24 -1.67
CA ASP A 157 4.21 1.40 -1.81
C ASP A 157 4.91 0.09 -2.20
N VAL A 158 4.53 -1.06 -1.62
CA VAL A 158 5.07 -2.36 -2.04
C VAL A 158 4.68 -2.69 -3.48
N ILE A 159 3.41 -2.48 -3.86
CA ILE A 159 2.95 -2.72 -5.23
C ILE A 159 3.66 -1.79 -6.23
N HIS A 160 3.69 -0.49 -5.96
CA HIS A 160 4.20 0.52 -6.89
C HIS A 160 5.74 0.58 -6.95
N LEU A 161 6.44 0.46 -5.82
CA LEU A 161 7.90 0.64 -5.74
C LEU A 161 8.68 -0.68 -5.76
N LYS A 162 8.03 -1.83 -5.53
CA LYS A 162 8.73 -3.14 -5.41
C LYS A 162 8.24 -4.16 -6.45
N TYR A 163 6.93 -4.28 -6.66
CA TYR A 163 6.35 -5.22 -7.64
C TYR A 163 6.42 -4.71 -9.09
N LYS A 164 5.80 -3.55 -9.38
CA LYS A 164 5.74 -3.00 -10.74
C LYS A 164 7.10 -2.82 -11.45
N PRO A 165 8.22 -2.48 -10.75
CA PRO A 165 9.55 -2.44 -11.38
C PRO A 165 10.20 -3.81 -11.67
N ARG A 166 9.60 -4.93 -11.21
CA ARG A 166 10.12 -6.30 -11.37
C ARG A 166 9.22 -7.17 -12.25
N PHE A 167 7.91 -7.03 -12.11
CA PHE A 167 6.90 -7.91 -12.68
C PHE A 167 5.80 -7.10 -13.35
N ARG A 168 5.26 -7.59 -14.47
CA ARG A 168 3.95 -7.14 -14.95
C ARG A 168 2.94 -7.46 -13.84
N THR A 169 2.40 -6.44 -13.20
CA THR A 169 1.55 -6.59 -12.03
C THR A 169 0.11 -6.36 -12.43
N VAL A 170 -0.76 -7.34 -12.17
CA VAL A 170 -2.15 -7.39 -12.63
C VAL A 170 -3.05 -7.61 -11.41
N ALA A 171 -4.17 -6.91 -11.32
CA ALA A 171 -5.16 -7.15 -10.27
C ALA A 171 -6.36 -7.93 -10.85
N TRP A 172 -6.79 -8.98 -10.16
CA TRP A 172 -7.94 -9.79 -10.55
C TRP A 172 -9.00 -9.80 -9.44
N ILE A 173 -10.12 -9.12 -9.69
CA ILE A 173 -11.08 -8.71 -8.66
C ILE A 173 -12.20 -9.73 -8.52
N GLU A 174 -12.20 -10.50 -7.44
CA GLU A 174 -13.38 -11.24 -6.97
C GLU A 174 -14.26 -10.32 -6.10
N SER A 175 -13.64 -9.53 -5.23
CA SER A 175 -14.27 -8.48 -4.41
C SER A 175 -13.18 -7.56 -3.89
N ALA A 176 -13.26 -6.27 -4.16
CA ALA A 176 -12.32 -5.28 -3.66
C ALA A 176 -13.08 -4.05 -3.15
N ILE A 177 -13.52 -4.12 -1.89
CA ILE A 177 -14.27 -3.04 -1.22
C ILE A 177 -13.36 -2.30 -0.24
N SER A 178 -13.64 -1.01 -0.01
CA SER A 178 -12.94 -0.16 0.95
C SER A 178 -11.41 -0.19 0.74
N ALA A 179 -10.64 -0.46 1.80
CA ALA A 179 -9.18 -0.53 1.75
C ALA A 179 -8.61 -1.51 0.69
N ALA A 180 -9.39 -2.51 0.26
CA ALA A 180 -8.99 -3.44 -0.79
C ALA A 180 -9.14 -2.83 -2.18
N ALA A 181 -10.20 -2.03 -2.42
CA ALA A 181 -10.33 -1.19 -3.61
C ALA A 181 -9.13 -0.24 -3.70
N MET A 182 -8.85 0.47 -2.60
CA MET A 182 -7.75 1.44 -2.53
C MET A 182 -6.37 0.79 -2.73
N THR A 183 -6.20 -0.47 -2.33
CA THR A 183 -4.96 -1.23 -2.62
C THR A 183 -4.86 -1.61 -4.10
N ALA A 184 -5.94 -2.13 -4.69
CA ALA A 184 -6.00 -2.50 -6.10
C ALA A 184 -5.76 -1.30 -7.05
N HIS A 185 -6.19 -0.10 -6.64
CA HIS A 185 -6.24 1.09 -7.49
C HIS A 185 -4.89 1.67 -7.91
N CYS A 186 -3.76 1.15 -7.40
CA CYS A 186 -2.42 1.52 -7.86
C CYS A 186 -1.86 0.63 -8.99
N VAL A 187 -2.70 -0.25 -9.55
CA VAL A 187 -2.39 -1.16 -10.67
C VAL A 187 -3.20 -0.74 -11.90
N GLU A 188 -2.53 -0.47 -13.03
CA GLU A 188 -3.14 -0.05 -14.31
C GLU A 188 -3.94 -1.16 -15.01
N GLU A 189 -3.65 -2.41 -14.64
CA GLU A 189 -4.13 -3.62 -15.31
C GLU A 189 -5.07 -4.40 -14.38
N ILE A 190 -6.33 -3.93 -14.30
CA ILE A 190 -7.40 -4.54 -13.49
C ILE A 190 -8.33 -5.37 -14.38
N TYR A 191 -8.53 -6.64 -14.03
CA TYR A 191 -9.58 -7.51 -14.57
C TYR A 191 -10.57 -7.89 -13.47
N PHE A 192 -11.84 -8.09 -13.83
CA PHE A 192 -12.88 -8.51 -12.89
C PHE A 192 -13.22 -9.99 -13.09
N MET A 193 -13.55 -10.70 -12.01
CA MET A 193 -14.35 -11.92 -12.12
C MET A 193 -15.80 -11.55 -12.48
N PRO A 194 -16.63 -12.45 -13.05
CA PRO A 194 -18.00 -12.11 -13.46
C PRO A 194 -18.89 -11.55 -12.35
N GLN A 195 -18.69 -12.02 -11.11
CA GLN A 195 -19.35 -11.54 -9.89
C GLN A 195 -18.61 -10.38 -9.18
N GLY A 196 -17.54 -9.86 -9.81
CA GLY A 196 -16.61 -8.92 -9.23
C GLY A 196 -17.25 -7.57 -8.89
N ASN A 197 -16.89 -7.05 -7.72
CA ASN A 197 -17.31 -5.73 -7.24
C ASN A 197 -16.11 -4.93 -6.73
N TYR A 198 -16.18 -3.60 -6.86
CA TYR A 198 -15.06 -2.70 -6.63
C TYR A 198 -15.53 -1.31 -6.17
N GLY A 199 -15.00 -0.79 -5.07
CA GLY A 199 -15.25 0.59 -4.62
C GLY A 199 -15.72 0.68 -3.17
N ALA A 200 -16.70 1.55 -2.90
CA ALA A 200 -17.19 1.86 -1.55
C ALA A 200 -16.05 2.07 -0.54
N CYS A 201 -15.25 3.12 -0.79
CA CYS A 201 -14.04 3.46 -0.06
C CYS A 201 -14.28 4.07 1.33
N THR A 202 -15.48 4.59 1.59
CA THR A 202 -15.91 5.34 2.78
C THR A 202 -15.13 5.01 4.06
N GLY A 203 -14.39 5.99 4.56
CA GLY A 203 -13.59 5.86 5.78
C GLY A 203 -14.44 5.93 7.04
N TYR A 204 -14.22 4.99 7.97
CA TYR A 204 -14.90 4.92 9.27
C TYR A 204 -13.88 4.86 10.42
N SER A 205 -14.28 5.36 11.60
CA SER A 205 -13.52 5.28 12.84
C SER A 205 -14.37 4.71 13.99
N GLY A 206 -13.73 3.93 14.87
CA GLY A 206 -14.40 3.28 16.01
C GLY A 206 -15.62 2.44 15.58
N PRO A 207 -16.77 2.54 16.29
CA PRO A 207 -17.99 1.81 15.96
C PRO A 207 -18.74 2.44 14.77
N LEU A 208 -18.14 2.38 13.57
CA LEU A 208 -18.72 2.83 12.30
C LEU A 208 -19.12 4.33 12.25
N ASN A 209 -18.41 5.21 12.96
CA ASN A 209 -18.55 6.66 12.75
C ASN A 209 -17.86 7.04 11.45
N ALA A 210 -18.56 7.69 10.51
CA ALA A 210 -17.93 8.19 9.29
C ALA A 210 -16.83 9.21 9.62
N MET A 211 -15.68 9.12 8.95
CA MET A 211 -14.58 10.08 9.12
C MET A 211 -14.99 11.48 8.66
N LYS A 212 -14.38 12.52 9.26
CA LYS A 212 -14.70 13.92 9.03
C LYS A 212 -13.46 14.82 9.08
N GLY A 213 -13.56 16.01 8.51
CA GLY A 213 -12.56 17.07 8.63
C GLY A 213 -11.17 16.67 8.10
N PRO A 214 -10.07 17.16 8.72
CA PRO A 214 -8.70 16.94 8.25
C PRO A 214 -8.33 15.46 8.03
N GLY A 215 -8.85 14.54 8.85
CA GLY A 215 -8.61 13.11 8.66
C GLY A 215 -9.27 12.53 7.40
N LEU A 216 -10.42 13.06 6.97
CA LEU A 216 -11.05 12.66 5.72
C LEU A 216 -10.35 13.31 4.51
N GLU A 217 -9.94 14.58 4.61
CA GLU A 217 -9.10 15.23 3.57
C GLU A 217 -7.75 14.52 3.39
N GLN A 218 -7.12 14.02 4.46
CA GLN A 218 -5.90 13.22 4.37
C GLN A 218 -6.12 11.91 3.59
N VAL A 219 -7.24 11.20 3.86
CA VAL A 219 -7.60 9.98 3.10
C VAL A 219 -7.91 10.32 1.64
N LEU A 220 -8.62 11.41 1.37
CA LEU A 220 -8.89 11.90 0.01
C LEU A 220 -7.58 12.22 -0.74
N PHE A 221 -6.62 12.90 -0.11
CA PHE A 221 -5.30 13.14 -0.73
C PHE A 221 -4.50 11.85 -0.97
N GLN A 222 -4.55 10.90 -0.02
CA GLN A 222 -3.96 9.57 -0.21
C GLN A 222 -4.58 8.84 -1.41
N MET A 223 -5.88 9.01 -1.64
CA MET A 223 -6.58 8.50 -2.82
C MET A 223 -6.15 9.18 -4.12
N GLU A 224 -5.98 10.51 -4.14
CA GLU A 224 -5.43 11.22 -5.32
C GLU A 224 -4.05 10.65 -5.70
N LYS A 225 -3.17 10.45 -4.71
CA LYS A 225 -1.84 9.84 -4.86
C LYS A 225 -1.89 8.39 -5.36
N ILE A 226 -2.86 7.60 -4.91
CA ILE A 226 -3.06 6.21 -5.35
C ILE A 226 -3.61 6.15 -6.79
N SER A 227 -4.55 7.02 -7.13
CA SER A 227 -5.13 7.15 -8.49
C SER A 227 -4.04 7.41 -9.52
N ALA A 228 -3.16 8.37 -9.23
CA ALA A 228 -2.00 8.70 -10.08
C ALA A 228 -1.04 7.51 -10.27
N ARG A 229 -0.93 6.59 -9.29
CA ARG A 229 -0.07 5.39 -9.38
C ARG A 229 -0.63 4.28 -10.26
N GLY A 230 -1.96 4.25 -10.47
CA GLY A 230 -2.66 3.33 -11.38
C GLY A 230 -3.08 3.98 -12.71
N GLY A 231 -2.76 5.26 -12.93
CA GLY A 231 -3.16 6.00 -14.13
C GLY A 231 -4.65 6.36 -14.18
N TYR A 232 -5.36 6.33 -13.05
CA TYR A 232 -6.79 6.60 -12.98
C TYR A 232 -7.12 8.07 -12.69
N PRO A 233 -8.23 8.60 -13.23
CA PRO A 233 -8.81 9.86 -12.79
C PRO A 233 -9.16 9.80 -11.29
N LYS A 234 -8.63 10.75 -10.52
CA LYS A 234 -8.82 10.85 -9.06
C LYS A 234 -10.29 11.04 -8.66
N GLU A 235 -11.09 11.54 -9.60
CA GLU A 235 -12.52 11.79 -9.49
C GLU A 235 -13.30 10.49 -9.19
N ILE A 236 -12.81 9.37 -9.72
CA ILE A 236 -13.35 8.02 -9.47
C ILE A 236 -13.18 7.66 -7.98
N MET A 237 -11.98 7.81 -7.42
CA MET A 237 -11.75 7.51 -6.01
C MET A 237 -12.50 8.47 -5.08
N ARG A 238 -12.61 9.76 -5.42
CA ARG A 238 -13.42 10.73 -4.64
C ARG A 238 -14.88 10.30 -4.58
N ALA A 239 -15.45 9.88 -5.71
CA ALA A 239 -16.81 9.34 -5.78
C ALA A 239 -17.01 8.01 -5.01
N MET A 240 -15.95 7.21 -4.86
CA MET A 240 -15.97 6.02 -4.00
C MET A 240 -15.89 6.37 -2.50
N GLN A 241 -15.39 7.55 -2.12
CA GLN A 241 -15.18 7.93 -0.72
C GLN A 241 -16.34 8.68 -0.08
N ILE A 242 -16.95 9.60 -0.84
CA ILE A 242 -17.88 10.61 -0.31
C ILE A 242 -19.14 10.74 -1.18
N SER A 243 -20.18 11.24 -0.54
CA SER A 243 -21.45 11.57 -1.20
C SER A 243 -21.29 12.65 -2.25
N SER A 244 -22.19 12.65 -3.23
CA SER A 244 -22.33 13.73 -4.21
C SER A 244 -23.09 14.95 -3.68
N ASP A 245 -23.72 14.83 -2.51
CA ASP A 245 -24.50 15.89 -1.88
C ASP A 245 -23.61 16.90 -1.13
N GLU A 246 -23.91 18.19 -1.32
CA GLU A 246 -23.14 19.30 -0.77
C GLU A 246 -23.41 19.52 0.73
N GLU A 247 -24.62 19.25 1.20
CA GLU A 247 -24.95 19.34 2.64
C GLU A 247 -24.35 18.17 3.41
N GLU A 248 -24.33 16.97 2.82
CA GLU A 248 -23.59 15.84 3.41
C GLU A 248 -22.08 16.13 3.47
N CYS A 249 -21.49 16.73 2.41
CA CYS A 249 -20.08 17.17 2.43
C CYS A 249 -19.80 18.24 3.50
N LYS A 250 -20.69 19.22 3.70
CA LYS A 250 -20.59 20.20 4.80
C LYS A 250 -20.65 19.53 6.17
N VAL A 251 -21.55 18.55 6.35
CA VAL A 251 -21.68 17.76 7.60
C VAL A 251 -20.47 16.84 7.84
N LEU A 252 -19.74 16.46 6.78
CA LEU A 252 -18.45 15.77 6.86
C LEU A 252 -17.25 16.74 7.06
N GLY A 253 -17.44 18.05 6.98
CA GLY A 253 -16.40 19.06 7.19
C GLY A 253 -15.31 19.04 6.11
N ILE A 254 -15.67 18.76 4.86
CA ILE A 254 -14.76 18.68 3.71
C ILE A 254 -15.07 19.76 2.68
N ALA A 255 -14.05 20.17 1.92
CA ALA A 255 -14.20 21.20 0.91
C ALA A 255 -14.77 20.62 -0.42
N PRO A 256 -15.47 21.43 -1.23
CA PRO A 256 -15.78 21.06 -2.61
C PRO A 256 -14.50 20.74 -3.42
N PRO A 257 -14.59 19.88 -4.46
CA PRO A 257 -15.82 19.30 -5.01
C PRO A 257 -16.39 18.17 -4.13
N THR A 258 -17.65 17.79 -4.35
CA THR A 258 -18.26 16.61 -3.70
C THR A 258 -17.76 15.32 -4.38
N GLY A 259 -18.36 14.17 -4.03
CA GLY A 259 -18.18 12.92 -4.75
C GLY A 259 -19.02 12.80 -6.03
N ALA A 260 -19.69 13.86 -6.49
CA ALA A 260 -20.46 13.85 -7.73
C ALA A 260 -19.58 13.40 -8.90
N LEU A 261 -20.11 12.52 -9.75
CA LEU A 261 -19.35 11.93 -10.86
C LEU A 261 -20.28 11.61 -12.02
N SER A 262 -19.92 12.12 -13.19
CA SER A 262 -20.49 11.76 -14.48
C SER A 262 -19.39 11.46 -15.48
N ALA A 263 -19.73 10.74 -16.55
CA ALA A 263 -18.81 10.45 -17.63
C ALA A 263 -19.52 10.43 -19.00
N THR A 264 -18.77 10.81 -20.03
CA THR A 264 -19.09 10.59 -21.45
C THR A 264 -18.20 9.48 -21.99
N ILE A 265 -18.74 8.63 -22.85
CA ILE A 265 -17.96 7.66 -23.63
C ILE A 265 -18.02 8.13 -25.09
N ASP A 266 -16.87 8.34 -25.72
CA ASP A 266 -16.80 8.66 -27.15
C ASP A 266 -17.20 7.41 -27.96
N GLU A 267 -18.22 7.53 -28.83
CA GLU A 267 -18.74 6.39 -29.61
C GLU A 267 -17.78 5.91 -30.71
N THR A 268 -16.78 6.73 -31.10
CA THR A 268 -15.82 6.43 -32.17
C THR A 268 -14.53 5.82 -31.63
N THR A 269 -14.00 6.36 -30.53
CA THR A 269 -12.73 5.91 -29.92
C THR A 269 -12.93 4.95 -28.76
N GLY A 270 -14.09 5.00 -28.10
CA GLY A 270 -14.34 4.29 -26.84
C GLY A 270 -13.61 4.88 -25.63
N GLU A 271 -12.99 6.06 -25.76
CA GLU A 271 -12.38 6.80 -24.65
C GLU A 271 -13.44 7.32 -23.68
N VAL A 272 -13.10 7.40 -22.40
CA VAL A 272 -14.04 7.80 -21.34
C VAL A 272 -13.55 9.07 -20.66
N ARG A 273 -14.34 10.13 -20.80
CA ARG A 273 -14.07 11.44 -20.19
C ARG A 273 -14.90 11.59 -18.92
N TRP A 274 -14.23 11.92 -17.83
CA TRP A 274 -14.81 11.98 -16.48
C TRP A 274 -14.96 13.42 -16.01
N TYR A 275 -16.02 13.68 -15.23
CA TYR A 275 -16.35 15.01 -14.70
C TYR A 275 -16.77 14.89 -13.23
N GLN A 276 -16.22 15.74 -12.35
CA GLN A 276 -16.54 15.73 -10.91
C GLN A 276 -17.85 16.50 -10.61
N ASP A 277 -18.89 16.20 -11.39
CA ASP A 277 -20.23 16.76 -11.29
C ASP A 277 -21.24 15.75 -11.86
N ASN A 278 -22.55 16.02 -11.72
CA ASN A 278 -23.63 15.11 -12.16
C ASN A 278 -24.41 15.65 -13.38
N THR A 279 -23.76 16.43 -14.24
CA THR A 279 -24.39 17.26 -15.29
C THR A 279 -23.60 17.36 -16.61
N SER A 280 -22.28 17.15 -16.61
CA SER A 280 -21.40 17.36 -17.77
C SER A 280 -21.21 16.10 -18.63
N GLY A 281 -21.43 14.91 -18.08
CA GLY A 281 -21.36 13.64 -18.79
C GLY A 281 -22.72 12.95 -18.93
N ASP A 282 -22.90 12.20 -20.02
CA ASP A 282 -24.15 11.50 -20.39
C ASP A 282 -24.58 10.43 -19.38
N TYR A 283 -23.61 9.91 -18.62
CA TYR A 283 -23.84 8.90 -17.60
C TYR A 283 -23.50 9.45 -16.22
N VAL A 284 -24.47 9.52 -15.31
CA VAL A 284 -24.25 9.88 -13.91
C VAL A 284 -23.94 8.62 -13.09
N LEU A 285 -22.73 8.54 -12.53
CA LEU A 285 -22.23 7.38 -11.78
C LEU A 285 -22.40 7.53 -10.26
N ASN A 286 -22.39 8.76 -9.73
CA ASN A 286 -22.65 9.01 -8.31
C ASN A 286 -23.74 10.10 -8.13
N PRO A 287 -25.02 9.78 -8.39
CA PRO A 287 -26.13 10.75 -8.40
C PRO A 287 -26.38 11.38 -7.03
N LYS A 288 -27.03 12.56 -7.00
CA LYS A 288 -27.48 13.20 -5.75
C LYS A 288 -28.65 12.41 -5.13
N GLY A 289 -28.71 12.40 -3.80
CA GLY A 289 -29.81 11.81 -3.02
C GLY A 289 -29.48 10.46 -2.39
N GLY A 290 -29.08 10.51 -1.11
CA GLY A 290 -28.87 9.34 -0.24
C GLY A 290 -27.42 8.88 -0.14
N VAL A 291 -27.14 8.10 0.90
CA VAL A 291 -25.79 7.62 1.28
C VAL A 291 -25.29 6.55 0.29
N ARG A 292 -24.96 7.00 -0.92
CA ARG A 292 -24.38 6.19 -1.99
C ARG A 292 -22.98 6.72 -2.30
N VAL A 293 -22.09 5.77 -2.55
CA VAL A 293 -20.74 5.98 -3.05
C VAL A 293 -20.50 5.02 -4.19
N LEU A 294 -19.65 5.41 -5.13
CA LEU A 294 -19.39 4.64 -6.34
C LEU A 294 -18.93 3.21 -6.00
N THR A 295 -19.59 2.23 -6.62
CA THR A 295 -19.19 0.83 -6.62
C THR A 295 -19.41 0.28 -8.03
N PHE A 296 -18.35 -0.13 -8.70
CA PHE A 296 -18.45 -0.84 -9.98
C PHE A 296 -18.72 -2.33 -9.75
N ASN A 297 -19.59 -2.89 -10.58
CA ASN A 297 -19.59 -4.32 -10.91
C ASN A 297 -18.73 -4.55 -12.17
N ALA A 298 -18.52 -5.81 -12.55
CA ALA A 298 -17.72 -6.16 -13.73
C ALA A 298 -18.20 -5.52 -15.06
N LEU A 299 -19.52 -5.44 -15.27
CA LEU A 299 -20.11 -4.88 -16.49
C LEU A 299 -19.86 -3.37 -16.59
N ASP A 300 -20.13 -2.62 -15.52
CA ASP A 300 -19.88 -1.17 -15.52
C ASP A 300 -18.38 -0.86 -15.56
N ALA A 301 -17.53 -1.67 -14.92
CA ALA A 301 -16.08 -1.51 -15.01
C ALA A 301 -15.54 -1.68 -16.46
N GLU A 302 -16.05 -2.66 -17.20
CA GLU A 302 -15.67 -2.91 -18.61
C GLU A 302 -16.32 -1.89 -19.57
N ARG A 303 -17.54 -1.42 -19.26
CA ARG A 303 -18.23 -0.32 -19.98
C ARG A 303 -17.44 0.98 -19.91
N PHE A 304 -17.12 1.45 -18.71
CA PHE A 304 -16.43 2.72 -18.47
C PHE A 304 -14.89 2.62 -18.58
N LYS A 305 -14.36 1.53 -19.18
CA LYS A 305 -12.92 1.27 -19.39
C LYS A 305 -12.06 1.32 -18.13
N PHE A 306 -12.69 1.21 -16.95
CA PHE A 306 -12.02 1.16 -15.66
C PHE A 306 -11.27 -0.18 -15.49
N SER A 307 -11.85 -1.27 -15.99
CA SER A 307 -11.18 -2.57 -16.15
C SER A 307 -10.68 -2.77 -17.58
N LYS A 308 -9.70 -3.67 -17.73
CA LYS A 308 -9.29 -4.25 -19.02
C LYS A 308 -10.19 -5.44 -19.42
N GLY A 309 -11.20 -5.74 -18.61
CA GLY A 309 -12.31 -6.63 -18.92
C GLY A 309 -12.57 -7.73 -17.89
N THR A 310 -13.52 -8.60 -18.22
CA THR A 310 -14.00 -9.68 -17.34
C THR A 310 -13.40 -11.05 -17.69
N ALA A 311 -12.99 -11.83 -16.69
CA ALA A 311 -12.48 -13.19 -16.80
C ALA A 311 -12.82 -14.02 -15.54
N GLY A 312 -13.48 -15.17 -15.70
CA GLY A 312 -13.80 -16.11 -14.62
C GLY A 312 -12.76 -17.22 -14.40
N THR A 313 -11.91 -17.48 -15.40
CA THR A 313 -10.87 -18.53 -15.35
C THR A 313 -9.48 -17.97 -15.68
N LEU A 314 -8.42 -18.71 -15.32
CA LEU A 314 -7.05 -18.35 -15.68
C LEU A 314 -6.82 -18.27 -17.20
N ASP A 315 -7.50 -19.12 -17.98
CA ASP A 315 -7.36 -19.15 -19.44
C ASP A 315 -8.14 -18.01 -20.12
N GLU A 316 -9.24 -17.54 -19.52
CA GLU A 316 -9.86 -16.27 -19.91
C GLU A 316 -8.99 -15.07 -19.54
N LEU A 317 -8.40 -15.08 -18.34
CA LEU A 317 -7.53 -14.01 -17.85
C LEU A 317 -6.29 -13.87 -18.75
N ALA A 318 -5.60 -14.97 -19.06
CA ALA A 318 -4.44 -14.98 -19.96
C ALA A 318 -4.80 -14.40 -21.35
N ARG A 319 -5.94 -14.79 -21.93
CA ARG A 319 -6.42 -14.24 -23.20
C ARG A 319 -6.76 -12.75 -23.11
N LYS A 320 -7.45 -12.31 -22.04
CA LYS A 320 -7.74 -10.89 -21.76
C LYS A 320 -6.47 -10.06 -21.50
N MET A 321 -5.39 -10.69 -21.02
CA MET A 321 -4.03 -10.12 -20.87
C MET A 321 -3.22 -10.10 -22.19
N GLY A 322 -3.77 -10.59 -23.30
CA GLY A 322 -3.09 -10.68 -24.60
C GLY A 322 -2.05 -11.79 -24.70
N LEU A 323 -2.06 -12.77 -23.79
CA LEU A 323 -1.12 -13.89 -23.80
C LEU A 323 -1.65 -15.03 -24.70
N THR A 324 -0.83 -15.48 -25.64
CA THR A 324 -1.12 -16.68 -26.46
C THR A 324 -0.73 -17.97 -25.72
N GLU A 325 0.38 -17.94 -24.99
CA GLU A 325 0.78 -18.97 -24.03
C GLU A 325 1.22 -18.31 -22.71
N VAL A 326 1.09 -19.06 -21.62
CA VAL A 326 1.59 -18.70 -20.29
C VAL A 326 1.98 -19.97 -19.53
N GLU A 327 2.96 -19.88 -18.63
CA GLU A 327 3.27 -20.93 -17.67
C GLU A 327 2.82 -20.48 -16.28
N TRP A 328 1.69 -21.03 -15.80
CA TRP A 328 1.21 -20.78 -14.45
C TRP A 328 2.09 -21.50 -13.42
N VAL A 329 2.85 -20.72 -12.64
CA VAL A 329 3.86 -21.18 -11.70
C VAL A 329 3.22 -21.72 -10.43
N GLY A 330 3.57 -22.95 -10.05
CA GLY A 330 3.20 -23.56 -8.78
C GLY A 330 2.80 -25.03 -8.90
N ARG A 331 2.47 -25.64 -7.77
CA ARG A 331 1.84 -26.98 -7.73
C ARG A 331 0.34 -26.87 -7.95
N LYS A 332 -0.27 -27.84 -8.62
CA LYS A 332 -1.74 -27.99 -8.62
C LYS A 332 -2.19 -28.52 -7.26
N ASP A 333 -3.22 -27.91 -6.69
CA ASP A 333 -3.82 -28.29 -5.41
C ASP A 333 -5.35 -28.29 -5.59
N PRO A 334 -6.08 -29.39 -5.31
CA PRO A 334 -7.53 -29.46 -5.53
C PRO A 334 -8.37 -28.41 -4.77
N LYS A 335 -7.81 -27.75 -3.75
CA LYS A 335 -8.47 -26.67 -3.00
C LYS A 335 -8.55 -25.36 -3.79
N TYR A 336 -7.69 -25.16 -4.80
CA TYR A 336 -7.55 -23.90 -5.52
C TYR A 336 -7.65 -24.10 -7.03
N PHE A 337 -8.38 -23.22 -7.73
CA PHE A 337 -8.49 -23.26 -9.19
C PHE A 337 -7.26 -22.69 -9.92
N TYR A 338 -6.21 -22.36 -9.18
CA TYR A 338 -4.94 -21.81 -9.65
C TYR A 338 -3.76 -22.56 -9.01
N PRO A 339 -2.58 -22.68 -9.66
CA PRO A 339 -1.42 -23.29 -9.05
C PRO A 339 -0.88 -22.50 -7.85
N VAL A 340 -0.47 -23.19 -6.80
CA VAL A 340 0.14 -22.62 -5.60
C VAL A 340 1.65 -22.51 -5.81
N SER A 341 2.12 -21.30 -6.09
CA SER A 341 3.54 -20.91 -6.14
C SER A 341 4.18 -20.93 -4.74
N LYS A 342 5.51 -20.87 -4.64
CA LYS A 342 6.19 -20.63 -3.34
C LYS A 342 5.75 -19.30 -2.72
N ALA A 343 5.56 -18.28 -3.56
CA ALA A 343 5.10 -16.96 -3.14
C ALA A 343 3.68 -17.01 -2.53
N GLU A 344 2.75 -17.74 -3.13
CA GLU A 344 1.41 -17.94 -2.59
C GLU A 344 1.41 -18.84 -1.34
N GLU A 345 2.28 -19.83 -1.27
CA GLU A 345 2.45 -20.64 -0.06
C GLU A 345 2.91 -19.81 1.15
N ILE A 346 3.65 -18.73 0.95
CA ILE A 346 3.99 -17.74 2.00
C ILE A 346 2.72 -17.01 2.46
N THR A 347 1.86 -16.53 1.54
CA THR A 347 0.64 -15.80 1.92
C THR A 347 -0.37 -16.70 2.63
N LEU A 348 -0.53 -17.94 2.17
CA LEU A 348 -1.39 -18.95 2.78
C LEU A 348 -0.93 -19.27 4.21
N LYS A 349 0.35 -19.58 4.41
CA LYS A 349 0.93 -19.86 5.74
C LYS A 349 0.83 -18.66 6.68
N PHE A 350 1.00 -17.44 6.16
CA PHE A 350 0.78 -16.21 6.93
C PHE A 350 -0.67 -16.10 7.40
N ARG A 351 -1.67 -16.28 6.52
CA ARG A 351 -3.10 -16.20 6.91
C ARG A 351 -3.47 -17.30 7.90
N GLU A 352 -2.97 -18.52 7.74
CA GLU A 352 -3.16 -19.61 8.71
C GLU A 352 -2.50 -19.32 10.07
N ALA A 353 -1.31 -18.71 10.08
CA ALA A 353 -0.63 -18.30 11.32
C ALA A 353 -1.38 -17.16 12.03
N VAL A 354 -1.78 -16.11 11.31
CA VAL A 354 -2.55 -14.98 11.86
C VAL A 354 -3.89 -15.44 12.41
N LYS A 355 -4.62 -16.31 11.69
CA LYS A 355 -5.89 -16.86 12.19
C LYS A 355 -5.69 -17.64 13.49
N ARG A 356 -4.70 -18.53 13.52
CA ARG A 356 -4.32 -19.28 14.72
C ARG A 356 -3.91 -18.36 15.86
N ASP A 357 -3.14 -17.32 15.61
CA ASP A 357 -2.72 -16.39 16.66
C ASP A 357 -3.91 -15.54 17.17
N GLN A 358 -4.87 -15.14 16.31
CA GLN A 358 -6.12 -14.51 16.74
C GLN A 358 -7.00 -15.43 17.61
N GLU A 359 -7.20 -16.69 17.21
CA GLU A 359 -7.94 -17.70 17.98
C GLU A 359 -7.33 -17.96 19.36
N ASN A 360 -6.01 -17.74 19.51
CA ASN A 360 -5.26 -18.04 20.72
C ASN A 360 -4.84 -16.80 21.54
N LEU A 361 -5.00 -15.59 21.01
CA LEU A 361 -4.67 -14.29 21.61
C LEU A 361 -5.08 -14.20 23.09
N GLN A 362 -6.38 -14.39 23.34
CA GLN A 362 -6.98 -14.28 24.68
C GLN A 362 -6.52 -15.40 25.64
N ARG A 363 -6.02 -16.53 25.12
CA ARG A 363 -5.40 -17.58 25.92
C ARG A 363 -3.96 -17.21 26.29
N TYR A 364 -3.17 -16.70 25.34
CA TYR A 364 -1.78 -16.32 25.61
C TYR A 364 -1.71 -15.23 26.71
N PHE A 365 -2.50 -14.14 26.57
CA PHE A 365 -2.55 -13.08 27.58
C PHE A 365 -3.06 -13.56 28.94
N ARG A 366 -4.13 -14.36 28.98
CA ARG A 366 -4.67 -14.92 30.24
C ARG A 366 -3.66 -15.82 30.94
N ASN A 367 -3.01 -16.73 30.20
CA ASN A 367 -2.01 -17.62 30.76
C ASN A 367 -0.77 -16.86 31.23
N TYR A 368 -0.32 -15.85 30.47
CA TYR A 368 0.80 -14.97 30.87
C TYR A 368 0.53 -14.29 32.23
N GLN A 369 -0.63 -13.63 32.37
CA GLN A 369 -1.00 -12.93 33.61
C GLN A 369 -1.22 -13.92 34.78
N ALA A 370 -1.84 -15.07 34.54
CA ALA A 370 -2.02 -16.10 35.56
C ALA A 370 -0.68 -16.66 36.06
N ASN A 371 0.27 -16.96 35.15
CA ASN A 371 1.60 -17.42 35.52
C ASN A 371 2.39 -16.37 36.32
N ILE A 372 2.22 -15.07 36.03
CA ILE A 372 2.80 -13.99 36.83
C ILE A 372 2.15 -13.90 38.22
N ALA A 373 0.83 -14.07 38.33
CA ALA A 373 0.15 -14.10 39.62
C ALA A 373 0.65 -15.26 40.50
N MET A 374 0.78 -16.46 39.93
CA MET A 374 1.35 -17.63 40.64
C MET A 374 2.82 -17.40 41.03
N ALA A 375 3.65 -16.85 40.12
CA ALA A 375 5.05 -16.53 40.43
C ALA A 375 5.20 -15.48 41.57
N ARG A 376 4.24 -14.55 41.71
CA ARG A 376 4.21 -13.58 42.82
C ARG A 376 3.74 -14.19 44.14
N GLN A 377 3.01 -15.31 44.11
CA GLN A 377 2.49 -16.01 45.30
C GLN A 377 3.40 -17.16 45.76
N ALA A 378 4.21 -17.72 44.86
CA ALA A 378 5.16 -18.79 45.16
C ALA A 378 6.21 -18.33 46.18
N GLN A 379 6.20 -18.95 47.37
CA GLN A 379 7.16 -18.70 48.44
C GLN A 379 8.53 -19.32 48.14
N ASP A 380 8.53 -20.53 47.57
CA ASP A 380 9.72 -21.26 47.14
C ASP A 380 10.27 -20.74 45.79
N GLU A 381 11.59 -20.78 45.64
CA GLU A 381 12.29 -20.34 44.43
C GLU A 381 12.12 -21.32 43.26
N GLN A 382 12.11 -22.64 43.52
CA GLN A 382 11.95 -23.65 42.46
C GLN A 382 10.54 -23.61 41.86
N GLU A 383 9.50 -23.49 42.69
CA GLU A 383 8.13 -23.26 42.23
C GLU A 383 8.01 -21.92 41.46
N ARG A 384 8.59 -20.84 41.99
CA ARG A 384 8.59 -19.54 41.29
C ARG A 384 9.25 -19.62 39.92
N GLY A 385 10.38 -20.32 39.82
CA GLY A 385 11.09 -20.57 38.57
C GLY A 385 10.24 -21.30 37.53
N LYS A 386 9.47 -22.31 37.95
CA LYS A 386 8.48 -22.99 37.10
C LYS A 386 7.43 -22.02 36.54
N TRP A 387 6.82 -21.19 37.39
CA TRP A 387 5.80 -20.23 36.96
C TRP A 387 6.36 -19.13 36.06
N VAL A 388 7.57 -18.60 36.35
CA VAL A 388 8.27 -17.62 35.47
C VAL A 388 8.59 -18.22 34.10
N ASN A 389 9.06 -19.47 34.03
CA ASN A 389 9.35 -20.13 32.76
C ASN A 389 8.08 -20.37 31.92
N LEU A 390 6.95 -20.68 32.57
CA LEU A 390 5.65 -20.74 31.89
C LEU A 390 5.19 -19.36 31.41
N ALA A 391 5.37 -18.30 32.20
CA ALA A 391 5.08 -16.92 31.78
C ALA A 391 5.91 -16.51 30.55
N ARG A 392 7.23 -16.74 30.55
CA ARG A 392 8.14 -16.44 29.43
C ARG A 392 7.70 -17.13 28.13
N ARG A 393 7.25 -18.39 28.20
CA ARG A 393 6.75 -19.12 27.02
C ARG A 393 5.52 -18.45 26.40
N GLU A 394 4.59 -17.96 27.22
CA GLU A 394 3.41 -17.26 26.72
C GLU A 394 3.74 -15.83 26.25
N LEU A 395 4.74 -15.18 26.85
CA LEU A 395 5.26 -13.89 26.39
C LEU A 395 5.90 -13.99 25.00
N GLU A 396 6.70 -15.03 24.72
CA GLU A 396 7.24 -15.28 23.37
C GLU A 396 6.15 -15.74 22.39
N ASN A 397 5.05 -16.37 22.85
CA ASN A 397 3.87 -16.58 21.99
C ASN A 397 3.26 -15.23 21.55
N ILE A 398 3.12 -14.26 22.47
CA ILE A 398 2.63 -12.91 22.16
C ILE A 398 3.63 -12.18 21.24
N ARG A 399 4.94 -12.28 21.51
CA ARG A 399 5.99 -11.67 20.66
C ARG A 399 5.99 -12.23 19.24
N ARG A 400 5.91 -13.54 19.09
CA ARG A 400 5.83 -14.20 17.78
C ARG A 400 4.60 -13.73 17.01
N MET A 401 3.44 -13.63 17.65
CA MET A 401 2.20 -13.14 17.05
C MET A 401 2.33 -11.70 16.54
N VAL A 402 2.88 -10.77 17.32
CA VAL A 402 3.10 -9.38 16.86
C VAL A 402 4.20 -9.30 15.80
N ARG A 403 5.25 -10.13 15.88
CA ARG A 403 6.27 -10.23 14.82
C ARG A 403 5.70 -10.82 13.51
N ASN A 404 4.73 -11.71 13.59
CA ASN A 404 3.99 -12.24 12.44
C ASN A 404 3.17 -11.11 11.79
N ASN A 405 2.34 -10.41 12.57
CA ASN A 405 1.62 -9.22 12.12
C ASN A 405 1.69 -8.07 13.15
N PRO A 406 2.48 -7.01 12.86
CA PRO A 406 2.64 -5.87 13.77
C PRO A 406 1.36 -5.12 14.11
N ASN A 407 0.36 -5.12 13.21
CA ASN A 407 -0.91 -4.43 13.45
C ASN A 407 -1.75 -5.09 14.57
N ILE A 408 -1.38 -6.28 15.04
CA ILE A 408 -1.98 -6.91 16.23
C ILE A 408 -1.68 -6.12 17.51
N ALA A 409 -0.50 -5.49 17.64
CA ALA A 409 -0.20 -4.63 18.80
C ALA A 409 -1.20 -3.46 18.89
N LEU A 410 -1.45 -2.78 17.77
CA LEU A 410 -2.41 -1.68 17.71
C LEU A 410 -3.83 -2.14 18.04
N LEU A 411 -4.30 -3.23 17.40
CA LEU A 411 -5.69 -3.66 17.50
C LEU A 411 -6.03 -4.45 18.77
N SER A 412 -5.04 -5.09 19.40
CA SER A 412 -5.26 -5.97 20.57
C SER A 412 -4.68 -5.41 21.87
N MET A 413 -3.75 -4.46 21.79
CA MET A 413 -3.07 -3.88 22.96
C MET A 413 -3.19 -2.35 23.02
N ASN A 414 -3.70 -1.69 21.95
CA ASN A 414 -3.75 -0.24 21.81
C ASN A 414 -2.35 0.40 21.95
N MET A 415 -1.37 -0.19 21.26
CA MET A 415 0.04 0.21 21.25
C MET A 415 0.56 0.30 19.81
N LEU A 416 1.49 1.22 19.51
CA LEU A 416 2.18 1.20 18.22
C LEU A 416 3.13 -0.01 18.16
N PRO A 417 3.45 -0.53 16.95
CA PRO A 417 4.44 -1.60 16.79
C PRO A 417 5.79 -1.31 17.46
N GLU A 418 6.23 -0.06 17.42
CA GLU A 418 7.44 0.44 18.05
C GLU A 418 7.38 0.43 19.58
N ASP A 419 6.21 0.74 20.19
CA ASP A 419 6.02 0.67 21.65
C ASP A 419 6.05 -0.79 22.16
N PHE A 420 5.70 -1.75 21.30
CA PHE A 420 5.56 -3.16 21.69
C PHE A 420 6.89 -3.81 22.10
N ASP A 421 8.01 -3.49 21.44
CA ASP A 421 9.31 -4.04 21.84
C ASP A 421 9.76 -3.47 23.20
N GLU A 422 9.48 -2.20 23.51
CA GLU A 422 9.74 -1.67 24.86
C GLU A 422 8.88 -2.37 25.92
N TRP A 423 7.57 -2.54 25.65
CA TRP A 423 6.67 -3.30 26.54
C TRP A 423 7.16 -4.73 26.78
N TYR A 424 7.65 -5.39 25.73
CA TYR A 424 8.22 -6.74 25.82
C TYR A 424 9.49 -6.76 26.68
N GLU A 425 10.40 -5.78 26.53
CA GLU A 425 11.58 -5.67 27.39
C GLU A 425 11.24 -5.38 28.85
N GLN A 426 10.24 -4.54 29.11
CA GLN A 426 9.69 -4.31 30.45
C GLN A 426 9.11 -5.61 31.04
N GLN A 427 8.39 -6.42 30.23
CA GLN A 427 7.88 -7.72 30.64
C GLN A 427 9.02 -8.71 30.97
N GLU A 428 10.04 -8.83 30.12
CA GLU A 428 11.21 -9.67 30.40
C GLU A 428 12.05 -9.17 31.58
N LYS A 429 12.05 -7.86 31.86
CA LYS A 429 12.63 -7.32 33.10
C LYS A 429 11.82 -7.78 34.33
N LEU A 430 10.49 -7.64 34.30
CA LEU A 430 9.61 -8.11 35.38
C LEU A 430 9.81 -9.62 35.66
N LEU A 431 9.91 -10.46 34.62
CA LEU A 431 10.17 -11.90 34.79
C LEU A 431 11.55 -12.19 35.41
N ARG A 432 12.59 -11.42 35.07
CA ARG A 432 13.92 -11.53 35.70
C ARG A 432 13.94 -11.07 37.15
N ASP A 433 13.24 -9.98 37.47
CA ASP A 433 13.20 -9.44 38.83
C ASP A 433 12.32 -10.29 39.77
N LEU A 434 11.29 -10.98 39.25
CA LEU A 434 10.54 -11.99 40.01
C LEU A 434 11.41 -13.16 40.48
N LEU A 435 12.34 -13.65 39.66
CA LEU A 435 13.30 -14.68 40.07
C LEU A 435 14.21 -14.20 41.21
N ARG A 436 14.67 -12.95 41.13
CA ARG A 436 15.63 -12.36 42.08
C ARG A 436 15.06 -11.99 43.44
N ASN A 437 13.81 -11.54 43.50
CA ASN A 437 13.32 -10.81 44.67
C ASN A 437 12.76 -11.69 45.80
N GLY A 438 12.26 -12.90 45.49
CA GLY A 438 11.68 -13.80 46.50
C GLY A 438 12.71 -14.65 47.25
N GLY A 439 13.75 -14.00 47.75
CA GLY A 439 14.81 -14.56 48.59
C GLY A 439 15.16 -13.63 49.76
N ARG A 440 14.17 -12.87 50.23
CA ARG A 440 14.19 -11.90 51.33
C ARG A 440 12.84 -11.90 52.04
#